data_AF-A0A963WKU5-F1
#
_entry.id   AF-A0A963WKU5-F1
#
_cell.length_a   1.000
_cell.length_b   1.000
_cell.length_c   1.000
_cell.angle_alpha   90.00
_cell.angle_beta   90.00
_cell.angle_gamma   90.00
#
_symmetry.space_group_name_H-M   'P 1'
#
loop_
_entity.id
_entity.type
_entity.pdbx_description
1 polymer ?
#
loop_
_entity_poly.entity_id
_entity_poly.type
_entity_poly.pdbx_seq_one_letter_code
_entity_poly.pdbx_strand_id
1 'polypeptide(L)'
;PHPPLWVGGNSKRALRRTAELGDAWHPFFVPKMVTDTARTANISSDEDFKGALDYLYAHCEKIGRKDKPGIFLSGTFSMQGDWNAQEALDNFSHLRELGADGSGASVITDNRSEWCEQVLRFGEEVIAKMD
;
A
#
# COMPACT_ATOMS: atom_id res chain seq x y z
N PRO A 1 5.29 -8.66 23.58
CA PRO A 1 4.87 -8.50 22.17
C PRO A 1 6.02 -7.94 21.33
N HIS A 2 6.36 -8.59 20.21
CA HIS A 2 7.33 -8.06 19.25
C HIS A 2 6.61 -7.14 18.25
N PRO A 3 7.24 -6.03 17.81
CA PRO A 3 6.66 -5.18 16.77
C PRO A 3 6.54 -5.97 15.45
N PRO A 4 5.49 -5.74 14.64
CA PRO A 4 5.35 -6.42 13.36
C PRO A 4 6.48 -6.04 12.40
N LEU A 5 6.99 -7.02 11.66
CA LEU A 5 8.07 -6.87 10.69
C LEU A 5 7.50 -6.69 9.28
N TRP A 6 7.56 -5.48 8.77
CA TRP A 6 7.10 -5.16 7.42
C TRP A 6 8.29 -5.15 6.45
N VAL A 7 8.16 -5.87 5.34
CA VAL A 7 9.22 -5.97 4.33
C VAL A 7 8.89 -5.10 3.13
N GLY A 8 9.75 -4.11 2.89
CA GLY A 8 9.63 -3.20 1.76
C GLY A 8 10.16 -3.76 0.43
N GLY A 9 9.57 -3.30 -0.68
CA GLY A 9 10.10 -3.46 -2.04
C GLY A 9 9.41 -4.54 -2.88
N ASN A 10 9.60 -4.48 -4.20
CA ASN A 10 8.81 -5.25 -5.18
C ASN A 10 9.58 -6.42 -5.79
N SER A 11 10.86 -6.61 -5.44
CA SER A 11 11.66 -7.69 -6.00
C SER A 11 11.17 -9.06 -5.51
N LYS A 12 11.36 -10.12 -6.32
CA LYS A 12 11.14 -11.51 -5.88
C LYS A 12 11.92 -11.90 -4.61
N ARG A 13 13.04 -11.22 -4.32
CA ARG A 13 13.78 -11.42 -3.06
C ARG A 13 13.06 -10.80 -1.87
N ALA A 14 12.46 -9.62 -2.05
CA ALA A 14 11.63 -8.98 -1.02
C ALA A 14 10.39 -9.84 -0.73
N LEU A 15 9.66 -10.27 -1.76
CA LEU A 15 8.47 -11.12 -1.60
C LEU A 15 8.78 -12.45 -0.88
N ARG A 16 9.88 -13.13 -1.22
CA ARG A 16 10.30 -14.33 -0.49
C ARG A 16 10.64 -14.03 0.97
N ARG A 17 11.30 -12.90 1.24
CA ARG A 17 11.61 -12.48 2.61
C ARG A 17 10.34 -12.15 3.40
N THR A 18 9.35 -11.52 2.78
CA THR A 18 8.02 -11.32 3.37
C THR A 18 7.42 -12.67 3.77
N ALA A 19 7.32 -13.60 2.83
CA ALA A 19 6.74 -14.91 3.08
C ALA A 19 7.51 -15.72 4.14
N GLU A 20 8.84 -15.66 4.17
CA GLU A 20 9.64 -16.44 5.12
C GLU A 20 9.73 -15.81 6.52
N LEU A 21 9.77 -14.47 6.62
CA LEU A 21 10.18 -13.77 7.84
C LEU A 21 9.32 -12.54 8.20
N GLY A 22 8.47 -12.06 7.30
CA GLY A 22 7.71 -10.82 7.49
C GLY A 22 6.27 -11.06 7.93
N ASP A 23 5.73 -10.12 8.69
CA ASP A 23 4.30 -10.06 9.03
C ASP A 23 3.50 -9.37 7.93
N ALA A 24 4.13 -8.49 7.16
CA ALA A 24 3.49 -7.82 6.02
C ALA A 24 4.45 -7.48 4.89
N TRP A 25 3.89 -7.33 3.70
CA TRP A 25 4.54 -6.78 2.52
C TRP A 25 4.15 -5.31 2.34
N HIS A 26 5.16 -4.49 2.04
CA HIS A 26 5.00 -3.07 1.78
C HIS A 26 5.58 -2.71 0.40
N PRO A 27 4.76 -2.72 -0.67
CA PRO A 27 5.22 -2.41 -2.02
C PRO A 27 5.52 -0.92 -2.21
N PHE A 28 6.35 -0.64 -3.22
CA PHE A 28 6.60 0.71 -3.70
C PHE A 28 5.83 0.95 -5.01
N PHE A 29 4.77 1.75 -4.94
CA PHE A 29 4.11 2.34 -6.11
C PHE A 29 4.76 3.68 -6.41
N VAL A 30 5.81 3.65 -7.21
CA VAL A 30 6.54 4.86 -7.59
C VAL A 30 6.68 4.89 -9.11
N PRO A 31 6.72 6.09 -9.73
CA PRO A 31 6.99 6.21 -11.16
C PRO A 31 8.24 5.42 -11.56
N LYS A 32 8.25 4.86 -12.77
CA LYS A 32 9.31 3.96 -13.25
C LYS A 32 10.73 4.49 -13.02
N MET A 33 10.93 5.80 -13.13
CA MET A 33 12.22 6.46 -12.88
C MET A 33 12.78 6.19 -11.47
N VAL A 34 11.91 6.06 -10.46
CA VAL A 34 12.25 5.77 -9.07
C VAL A 34 12.44 4.26 -8.84
N THR A 35 11.64 3.40 -9.51
CA THR A 35 11.84 1.94 -9.42
C THR A 35 13.14 1.49 -10.10
N ASP A 36 13.57 2.16 -11.18
CA ASP A 36 14.84 1.91 -11.86
C ASP A 36 16.04 2.27 -10.96
N THR A 37 15.97 3.33 -10.16
CA THR A 37 17.04 3.67 -9.19
C THR A 37 17.11 2.67 -8.04
N ALA A 38 15.94 2.24 -7.55
CA ALA A 38 15.83 1.22 -6.48
C ALA A 38 16.08 -0.22 -6.97
N ARG A 39 16.27 -0.44 -8.29
CA ARG A 39 16.42 -1.76 -8.94
C ARG A 39 15.34 -2.76 -8.52
N THR A 40 14.11 -2.28 -8.40
CA THR A 40 12.95 -3.09 -8.00
C THR A 40 11.99 -3.26 -9.17
N ALA A 41 11.18 -4.33 -9.16
CA ALA A 41 10.16 -4.51 -10.19
C ALA A 41 9.18 -3.33 -10.16
N ASN A 42 8.76 -2.85 -11.32
CA ASN A 42 7.76 -1.78 -11.39
C ASN A 42 6.38 -2.39 -11.19
N ILE A 43 5.66 -1.96 -10.16
CA ILE A 43 4.24 -2.25 -10.01
C ILE A 43 3.51 -1.00 -10.47
N SER A 44 3.07 -1.01 -11.72
CA SER A 44 2.45 0.15 -12.39
C SER A 44 1.00 -0.08 -12.78
N SER A 45 0.49 -1.30 -12.57
CA SER A 45 -0.86 -1.70 -12.92
C SER A 45 -1.41 -2.71 -11.92
N ASP A 46 -2.73 -2.86 -11.92
CA ASP A 46 -3.43 -3.87 -11.12
C ASP A 46 -2.92 -5.30 -11.41
N GLU A 47 -2.60 -5.59 -12.68
CA GLU A 47 -2.07 -6.90 -13.09
C GLU A 47 -0.66 -7.14 -12.55
N ASP A 48 0.20 -6.11 -12.55
CA ASP A 48 1.52 -6.23 -11.92
C ASP A 48 1.40 -6.50 -10.42
N PHE A 49 0.43 -5.85 -9.77
CA PHE A 49 0.18 -6.01 -8.34
C PHE A 49 -0.36 -7.41 -8.02
N LYS A 50 -1.38 -7.87 -8.75
CA LYS A 50 -1.90 -9.25 -8.63
C LYS A 50 -0.83 -10.30 -8.88
N GLY A 51 0.00 -10.12 -9.91
CA GLY A 51 1.11 -11.04 -10.19
C GLY A 51 2.14 -11.11 -9.06
N ALA A 52 2.39 -10.00 -8.36
CA ALA A 52 3.25 -9.98 -7.18
C ALA A 52 2.61 -10.70 -5.97
N LEU A 53 1.31 -10.52 -5.76
CA LEU A 53 0.54 -11.24 -4.73
C LEU A 53 0.52 -12.75 -5.00
N ASP A 54 0.26 -13.16 -6.24
CA ASP A 54 0.28 -14.56 -6.65
C ASP A 54 1.65 -15.20 -6.38
N TYR A 55 2.74 -14.50 -6.71
CA TYR A 55 4.09 -14.97 -6.41
C TYR A 55 4.34 -15.10 -4.90
N LEU A 56 3.88 -14.12 -4.10
CA LEU A 56 4.00 -14.14 -2.66
C LEU A 56 3.25 -15.33 -2.04
N TYR A 57 1.99 -15.53 -2.45
CA TYR A 57 1.14 -16.60 -1.93
C TYR A 57 1.62 -17.98 -2.37
N ALA A 58 2.04 -18.15 -3.62
CA ALA A 58 2.65 -19.40 -4.07
C ALA A 58 3.91 -19.75 -3.28
N HIS A 59 4.72 -18.76 -2.89
CA HIS A 59 5.89 -19.00 -2.02
C HIS A 59 5.47 -19.35 -0.59
N CYS A 60 4.43 -18.70 -0.05
CA CYS A 60 3.86 -19.06 1.26
C CYS A 60 3.40 -20.53 1.29
N GLU A 61 2.67 -20.96 0.26
CA GLU A 61 2.23 -22.35 0.11
C GLU A 61 3.40 -23.32 0.03
N LYS A 62 4.43 -22.98 -0.77
CA LYS A 62 5.64 -23.80 -0.94
C LYS A 62 6.38 -24.05 0.38
N ILE A 63 6.43 -23.06 1.27
CA ILE A 63 7.11 -23.18 2.58
C ILE A 63 6.16 -23.65 3.70
N GLY A 64 4.89 -23.93 3.38
CA GLY A 64 3.90 -24.38 4.36
C GLY A 64 3.45 -23.30 5.35
N ARG A 65 3.57 -22.01 4.99
CA ARG A 65 3.10 -20.91 5.83
C ARG A 65 1.57 -20.85 5.82
N LYS A 66 0.97 -20.91 7.02
CA LYS A 66 -0.49 -20.90 7.20
C LYS A 66 -1.07 -19.48 7.19
N ASP A 67 -0.43 -18.56 7.90
CA ASP A 67 -0.91 -17.18 8.03
C ASP A 67 -0.32 -16.32 6.92
N LYS A 68 -1.15 -15.81 6.02
CA LYS A 68 -0.66 -14.95 4.92
C LYS A 68 -0.13 -13.61 5.48
N PRO A 69 0.96 -13.05 4.92
CA PRO A 69 1.40 -11.71 5.30
C PRO A 69 0.34 -10.67 4.95
N GLY A 70 0.20 -9.64 5.79
CA GLY A 70 -0.63 -8.48 5.46
C GLY A 70 -0.06 -7.67 4.30
N ILE A 71 -0.90 -6.90 3.61
CA ILE A 71 -0.58 -6.14 2.41
C ILE A 71 -0.87 -4.67 2.67
N PHE A 72 0.16 -3.89 2.99
CA PHE A 72 0.00 -2.48 3.37
C PHE A 72 0.69 -1.55 2.38
N LEU A 73 -0.10 -0.66 1.78
CA LEU A 73 0.35 0.32 0.80
C LEU A 73 0.56 1.68 1.47
N SER A 74 1.24 2.61 0.79
CA SER A 74 1.38 3.99 1.25
C SER A 74 1.28 4.97 0.09
N GLY A 75 0.70 6.13 0.36
CA GLY A 75 0.68 7.26 -0.57
C GLY A 75 -0.14 6.98 -1.83
N THR A 76 -1.19 6.15 -1.74
CA THR A 76 -2.03 5.82 -2.91
C THR A 76 -3.10 6.87 -3.17
N PHE A 77 -3.21 7.89 -2.33
CA PHE A 77 -4.08 9.05 -2.53
C PHE A 77 -3.37 10.32 -2.05
N SER A 78 -3.57 11.43 -2.76
CA SER A 78 -2.98 12.72 -2.40
C SER A 78 -4.08 13.75 -2.15
N MET A 79 -4.13 14.29 -0.94
CA MET A 79 -4.94 15.45 -0.57
C MET A 79 -4.20 16.72 -0.99
N GLN A 80 -4.52 17.24 -2.18
CA GLN A 80 -3.96 18.47 -2.72
C GLN A 80 -5.08 19.36 -3.24
N GLY A 81 -5.11 20.61 -2.79
CA GLY A 81 -6.18 21.55 -3.17
C GLY A 81 -7.56 21.00 -2.81
N ASP A 82 -8.49 21.07 -3.76
CA ASP A 82 -9.89 20.69 -3.56
C ASP A 82 -10.12 19.22 -3.95
N TRP A 83 -9.57 18.30 -3.15
CA TRP A 83 -9.73 16.86 -3.38
C TRP A 83 -11.14 16.37 -3.05
N ASN A 84 -11.55 15.28 -3.72
CA ASN A 84 -12.87 14.69 -3.61
C ASN A 84 -12.88 13.46 -2.69
N ALA A 85 -13.76 13.44 -1.70
CA ALA A 85 -13.86 12.32 -0.75
C ALA A 85 -14.42 11.03 -1.38
N GLN A 86 -15.30 11.12 -2.36
CA GLN A 86 -15.79 9.94 -3.08
C GLN A 86 -14.67 9.29 -3.89
N GLU A 87 -13.83 10.08 -4.57
CA GLU A 87 -12.67 9.54 -5.30
C GLU A 87 -11.68 8.83 -4.36
N ALA A 88 -11.49 9.36 -3.14
CA ALA A 88 -10.68 8.70 -2.12
C ALA A 88 -11.29 7.35 -1.71
N LEU A 89 -12.58 7.31 -1.42
CA LEU A 89 -13.30 6.08 -1.05
C LEU A 89 -13.25 5.02 -2.16
N ASP A 90 -13.48 5.44 -3.41
CA ASP A 90 -13.43 4.57 -4.58
C ASP A 90 -12.03 3.98 -4.76
N ASN A 91 -10.98 4.81 -4.61
CA ASN A 91 -9.58 4.36 -4.67
C ASN A 91 -9.25 3.33 -3.58
N PHE A 92 -9.62 3.57 -2.31
CA PHE A 92 -9.34 2.60 -1.25
C PHE A 92 -10.16 1.31 -1.37
N SER A 93 -11.40 1.41 -1.85
CA SER A 93 -12.25 0.24 -2.14
C SER A 93 -11.64 -0.62 -3.24
N HIS A 94 -11.18 0.02 -4.33
CA HIS A 94 -10.45 -0.66 -5.42
C HIS A 94 -9.20 -1.39 -4.91
N LEU A 95 -8.37 -0.73 -4.09
CA LEU A 95 -7.17 -1.35 -3.53
C LEU A 95 -7.49 -2.55 -2.62
N ARG A 96 -8.58 -2.47 -1.85
CA ARG A 96 -9.09 -3.59 -1.04
C ARG A 96 -9.50 -4.76 -1.92
N GLU A 97 -10.23 -4.52 -3.01
CA GLU A 97 -10.63 -5.55 -3.97
C GLU A 97 -9.42 -6.23 -4.63
N LEU A 98 -8.33 -5.48 -4.85
CA LEU A 98 -7.06 -6.03 -5.32
C LEU A 98 -6.31 -6.87 -4.27
N GLY A 99 -6.73 -6.84 -3.01
CA GLY A 99 -6.15 -7.62 -1.92
C GLY A 99 -5.22 -6.84 -0.98
N ALA A 100 -5.32 -5.51 -0.95
CA ALA A 100 -4.66 -4.71 0.07
C ALA A 100 -5.43 -4.73 1.41
N ASP A 101 -4.72 -4.88 2.52
CA ASP A 101 -5.28 -4.81 3.88
C ASP A 101 -5.29 -3.37 4.42
N GLY A 102 -4.50 -2.48 3.84
CA GLY A 102 -4.53 -1.07 4.18
C GLY A 102 -3.71 -0.21 3.23
N SER A 103 -3.99 1.09 3.23
CA SER A 103 -3.24 2.08 2.48
C SER A 103 -3.16 3.40 3.24
N GLY A 104 -2.27 4.29 2.79
CA GLY A 104 -2.11 5.64 3.33
C GLY A 104 -2.40 6.71 2.27
N ALA A 105 -2.77 7.90 2.76
CA ALA A 105 -2.89 9.11 1.97
C ALA A 105 -1.82 10.13 2.38
N SER A 106 -1.40 10.96 1.43
CA SER A 106 -0.44 12.04 1.63
C SER A 106 -1.14 13.39 1.56
N VAL A 107 -0.82 14.32 2.45
CA VAL A 107 -1.28 15.71 2.36
C VAL A 107 -0.18 16.55 1.73
N ILE A 108 -0.53 17.33 0.71
CA ILE A 108 0.41 18.18 -0.03
C ILE A 108 -0.01 19.64 0.17
N THR A 109 0.66 20.32 1.11
CA THR A 109 0.53 21.77 1.35
C THR A 109 1.78 22.28 2.05
N ASP A 110 2.09 23.57 1.85
CA ASP A 110 3.15 24.28 2.55
C ASP A 110 2.66 24.97 3.84
N ASN A 111 1.36 24.84 4.17
CA ASN A 111 0.73 25.48 5.33
C ASN A 111 0.27 24.44 6.36
N ARG A 112 0.76 24.59 7.60
CA ARG A 112 0.39 23.70 8.72
C ARG A 112 -1.10 23.73 9.06
N SER A 113 -1.74 24.90 9.06
CA SER A 113 -3.16 25.01 9.41
C SER A 113 -4.02 24.29 8.36
N GLU A 114 -3.72 24.51 7.08
CA GLU A 114 -4.36 23.78 5.99
C GLU A 114 -4.11 22.26 6.14
N TRP A 115 -2.88 21.84 6.46
CA TRP A 115 -2.58 20.42 6.69
C TRP A 115 -3.50 19.82 7.75
N CYS A 116 -3.70 20.51 8.88
CA CYS A 116 -4.59 20.04 9.95
C CYS A 116 -6.05 19.98 9.51
N GLU A 117 -6.53 20.97 8.76
CA GLU A 117 -7.89 21.01 8.22
C GLU A 117 -8.13 19.86 7.24
N GLN A 118 -7.18 19.58 6.34
CA GLN A 118 -7.29 18.49 5.37
C GLN A 118 -7.31 17.12 6.04
N VAL A 119 -6.48 16.89 7.07
CA VAL A 119 -6.46 15.63 7.82
C VAL A 119 -7.76 15.43 8.60
N LEU A 120 -8.29 16.50 9.23
CA LEU A 120 -9.57 16.44 9.92
C LEU A 120 -10.70 16.06 8.94
N ARG A 121 -10.78 16.79 7.82
CA ARG A 121 -11.77 16.56 6.77
C ARG A 121 -11.67 15.13 6.22
N PHE A 122 -10.47 14.62 6.00
CA PHE A 122 -10.25 13.24 5.56
C PHE A 122 -10.72 12.21 6.60
N GLY A 123 -10.48 12.48 7.89
CA GLY A 123 -11.01 11.66 8.98
C GLY A 123 -12.55 11.57 8.97
N GLU A 124 -13.22 12.70 8.78
CA GLU A 124 -14.69 12.82 8.83
C GLU A 124 -15.37 12.34 7.53
N GLU A 125 -14.81 12.67 6.37
CA GLU A 125 -15.45 12.40 5.09
C GLU A 125 -15.06 11.05 4.48
N VAL A 126 -13.90 10.49 4.84
CA VAL A 126 -13.35 9.26 4.28
C VAL A 126 -13.22 8.17 5.36
N ILE A 127 -12.34 8.34 6.36
CA ILE A 127 -12.04 7.27 7.34
C ILE A 127 -13.31 6.82 8.07
N ALA A 128 -14.16 7.76 8.50
CA ALA A 128 -15.41 7.45 9.19
C ALA A 128 -16.45 6.68 8.34
N LYS A 129 -16.26 6.59 7.01
CA LYS A 129 -17.13 5.87 6.08
C LYS A 129 -16.51 4.58 5.54
N MET A 130 -15.30 4.22 5.99
CA MET A 130 -14.66 2.96 5.62
C MET A 130 -15.08 1.86 6.61
N ASP A 131 -15.57 0.74 6.08
CA ASP A 131 -15.87 -0.48 6.85
C ASP A 131 -14.61 -1.30 7.17
#